data_AF-A0AAE0WGT6-F1
#
_entry.id   AF-A0AAE0WGT6-F1
#
_cell.length_a   1.000
_cell.length_b   1.000
_cell.length_c   1.000
_cell.angle_alpha   90.00
_cell.angle_beta   90.00
_cell.angle_gamma   90.00
#
_symmetry.space_group_name_H-M   'P 1'
#
loop_
_entity.id
_entity.type
_entity.pdbx_description
1 polymer ?
#
loop_
_entity_poly.entity_id
_entity_poly.type
_entity_poly.pdbx_seq_one_letter_code
_entity_poly.pdbx_strand_id
1 'polypeptide(L)'
;MTASISPPPSKRRKLVQTSGESVADLSTYRLRIFSHNVNGISPYLQPSIASFFKPNGNNEVPKASLRDFLRRQDWPTVLCLQEVKIHPEDRATIRAVEKAVSAPSDSVEPDYVSHVCLPSDAHNARGFGRKIYGVACIIRRDFFESHVEKLRLVDWDQEGRFLVVETKALGPVPRLAIFCVYAVNGTDFPYKDSTGRVTGTRHDRKLIVHELLAAECRALEHGGFSIVIAGDINIARSAFDGFPRLRTSPEQHSINRVDFEKKFFASTENLSLGDEDSTADQKGEPPTPGLGMIDSFRHLHPDKRGYTYYPRTKVFGASADRVDMIVVSRSLKDCLRAAGMLETAAERGPSDHVPLYVELEFREA
;
A
#
# COMPACT_ATOMS: atom_id res chain seq x y z
N MET A 1 36.50 -7.88 60.59
CA MET A 1 36.69 -7.85 59.13
C MET A 1 35.37 -8.22 58.47
N THR A 2 34.78 -7.21 57.81
CA THR A 2 33.78 -7.23 56.73
C THR A 2 32.85 -8.44 56.55
N ALA A 3 31.56 -8.22 56.81
CA ALA A 3 30.47 -8.64 55.92
C ALA A 3 29.29 -7.67 56.07
N SER A 4 29.07 -6.87 55.03
CA SER A 4 27.98 -5.90 54.90
C SER A 4 26.69 -6.61 54.51
N ILE A 5 25.68 -6.55 55.38
CA ILE A 5 24.31 -6.99 55.07
C ILE A 5 23.47 -5.73 54.89
N SER A 6 23.03 -5.48 53.67
CA SER A 6 22.15 -4.37 53.31
C SER A 6 20.73 -4.58 53.87
N PRO A 7 20.08 -3.55 54.45
CA PRO A 7 18.69 -3.63 54.90
C PRO A 7 17.68 -3.60 53.74
N PRO A 8 16.44 -4.10 53.96
CA PRO A 8 15.44 -4.34 52.91
C PRO A 8 14.85 -3.04 52.33
N PRO A 9 14.35 -3.06 51.08
CA PRO A 9 13.88 -1.86 50.39
C PRO A 9 12.60 -1.30 51.02
N SER A 10 12.65 0.00 51.30
CA SER A 10 11.59 0.80 51.88
C SER A 10 10.46 1.11 50.90
N LYS A 11 9.23 0.76 51.31
CA LYS A 11 7.95 1.47 51.12
C LYS A 11 7.58 1.99 49.73
N ARG A 12 6.74 1.17 49.07
CA ARG A 12 5.53 1.51 48.27
C ARG A 12 5.26 3.00 48.10
N ARG A 13 5.67 3.56 46.95
CA ARG A 13 5.29 4.91 46.50
C ARG A 13 3.87 4.85 45.92
N LYS A 14 2.95 5.64 46.48
CA LYS A 14 1.59 5.86 45.96
C LYS A 14 1.67 6.28 44.49
N LEU A 15 1.03 5.53 43.60
CA LEU A 15 0.69 5.97 42.25
C LEU A 15 -0.25 7.16 42.39
N VAL A 16 0.25 8.35 42.07
CA VAL A 16 -0.60 9.50 41.77
C VAL A 16 -1.32 9.16 40.47
N GLN A 17 -2.64 9.05 40.53
CA GLN A 17 -3.49 9.05 39.35
C GLN A 17 -3.30 10.39 38.65
N THR A 18 -2.49 10.42 37.60
CA THR A 18 -2.59 11.46 36.58
C THR A 18 -3.78 11.08 35.69
N SER A 19 -4.97 11.50 36.11
CA SER A 19 -6.11 11.71 35.23
C SER A 19 -5.75 12.83 34.26
N GLY A 20 -5.10 12.45 33.16
CA GLY A 20 -4.82 13.31 32.02
C GLY A 20 -5.26 12.57 30.78
N GLU A 21 -6.56 12.38 30.61
CA GLU A 21 -7.11 12.19 29.28
C GLU A 21 -6.69 13.43 28.49
N SER A 22 -5.74 13.28 27.57
CA SER A 22 -5.51 14.31 26.57
C SER A 22 -6.82 14.45 25.83
N VAL A 23 -7.48 15.59 25.98
CA VAL A 23 -8.59 15.98 25.11
C VAL A 23 -8.03 15.88 23.70
N ALA A 24 -8.40 14.82 22.99
CA ALA A 24 -8.08 14.70 21.58
C ALA A 24 -8.66 15.96 20.94
N ASP A 25 -7.79 16.74 20.30
CA ASP A 25 -8.18 17.97 19.66
C ASP A 25 -9.19 17.61 18.56
N LEU A 26 -10.48 17.87 18.84
CA LEU A 26 -11.63 17.56 17.98
C LEU A 26 -11.51 18.23 16.61
N SER A 27 -10.57 19.15 16.44
CA SER A 27 -10.24 19.83 15.18
C SER A 27 -9.33 19.03 14.24
N THR A 28 -8.83 17.86 14.65
CA THR A 28 -7.87 17.08 13.86
C THR A 28 -8.39 15.68 13.54
N TYR A 29 -8.22 15.26 12.27
CA TYR A 29 -8.54 13.92 11.81
C TYR A 29 -7.30 13.21 11.28
N ARG A 30 -7.00 12.03 11.82
CA ARG A 30 -5.84 11.22 11.44
C ARG A 30 -6.25 10.01 10.60
N LEU A 31 -5.73 9.92 9.39
CA LEU A 31 -5.94 8.83 8.45
C LEU A 31 -4.67 8.00 8.33
N ARG A 32 -4.72 6.72 8.74
CA ARG A 32 -3.60 5.77 8.66
C ARG A 32 -3.89 4.72 7.60
N ILE A 33 -3.05 4.68 6.57
CA ILE A 33 -3.20 3.76 5.44
C ILE A 33 -1.96 2.88 5.40
N PHE A 34 -2.19 1.56 5.43
CA PHE A 34 -1.16 0.55 5.23
C PHE A 34 -1.34 -0.13 3.88
N SER A 35 -0.24 -0.61 3.31
CA SER A 35 -0.25 -1.46 2.13
C SER A 35 0.69 -2.66 2.34
N HIS A 36 0.33 -3.83 1.80
CA HIS A 36 1.13 -5.04 1.89
C HIS A 36 0.84 -6.01 0.74
N ASN A 37 1.84 -6.29 -0.09
CA ASN A 37 1.78 -7.44 -0.98
C ASN A 37 1.93 -8.72 -0.16
N VAL A 38 0.82 -9.45 0.01
CA VAL A 38 0.78 -10.63 0.89
C VAL A 38 1.27 -11.90 0.19
N ASN A 39 1.40 -11.87 -1.13
CA ASN A 39 1.83 -13.00 -1.96
C ASN A 39 1.10 -14.31 -1.59
N GLY A 40 -0.24 -14.25 -1.66
CA GLY A 40 -1.17 -15.29 -1.25
C GLY A 40 -1.78 -15.03 0.12
N ILE A 41 -3.10 -14.92 0.18
CA ILE A 41 -3.79 -14.52 1.42
C ILE A 41 -3.88 -15.63 2.47
N SER A 42 -3.85 -16.91 2.06
CA SER A 42 -4.19 -18.04 2.91
C SER A 42 -3.44 -18.11 4.25
N PRO A 43 -2.14 -17.80 4.35
CA PRO A 43 -1.43 -17.80 5.62
C PRO A 43 -1.96 -16.79 6.64
N TYR A 44 -2.60 -15.71 6.20
CA TYR A 44 -3.06 -14.60 7.05
C TYR A 44 -4.49 -14.77 7.57
N LEU A 45 -5.21 -15.79 7.10
CA LEU A 45 -6.60 -16.08 7.48
C LEU A 45 -6.73 -16.89 8.77
N GLN A 46 -5.60 -17.19 9.40
CA GLN A 46 -5.58 -17.93 10.66
C GLN A 46 -6.18 -17.08 11.79
N PRO A 47 -6.91 -17.70 12.73
CA PRO A 47 -7.45 -17.00 13.89
C PRO A 47 -6.32 -16.35 14.72
N SER A 48 -6.62 -15.19 15.30
CA SER A 48 -5.74 -14.51 16.25
C SER A 48 -5.37 -15.46 17.40
N ILE A 49 -4.07 -15.61 17.68
CA ILE A 49 -3.58 -16.51 18.73
C ILE A 49 -3.70 -15.86 20.13
N ALA A 50 -3.99 -14.56 20.20
CA ALA A 50 -4.16 -13.83 21.46
C ALA A 50 -5.30 -14.39 22.35
N SER A 51 -6.20 -15.21 21.80
CA SER A 51 -7.26 -15.89 22.56
C SER A 51 -6.85 -17.23 23.18
N PHE A 52 -5.67 -17.79 22.88
CA PHE A 52 -5.37 -19.20 23.22
C PHE A 52 -4.15 -19.49 24.11
N PHE A 53 -3.22 -18.56 24.38
CA PHE A 53 -2.05 -18.90 25.23
C PHE A 53 -1.60 -17.79 26.19
N LYS A 54 -1.64 -18.12 27.50
CA LYS A 54 -0.67 -17.63 28.50
C LYS A 54 0.71 -18.22 28.15
N PRO A 55 1.82 -17.49 28.37
CA PRO A 55 3.12 -17.88 27.85
C PRO A 55 3.65 -19.09 28.63
N ASN A 56 3.76 -20.24 27.97
CA ASN A 56 4.75 -21.24 28.32
C ASN A 56 5.76 -21.28 27.18
N GLY A 57 7.03 -21.10 27.53
CA GLY A 57 8.12 -20.82 26.61
C GLY A 57 8.23 -21.83 25.47
N ASN A 58 8.16 -21.31 24.25
CA ASN A 58 8.87 -21.83 23.09
C ASN A 58 9.04 -20.68 22.08
N ASN A 59 10.20 -20.64 21.44
CA ASN A 59 10.58 -19.71 20.35
C ASN A 59 9.75 -19.98 19.07
N GLU A 60 8.43 -19.99 19.14
CA GLU A 60 7.60 -20.08 17.95
C GLU A 60 7.46 -18.69 17.32
N VAL A 61 7.87 -18.59 16.05
CA VAL A 61 7.62 -17.40 15.23
C VAL A 61 6.11 -17.17 15.18
N PRO A 62 5.59 -15.99 15.54
CA PRO A 62 4.15 -15.72 15.51
C PRO A 62 3.58 -16.04 14.13
N LYS A 63 2.50 -16.82 14.09
CA LYS A 63 1.81 -17.09 12.81
C LYS A 63 1.21 -15.80 12.27
N ALA A 64 1.26 -15.63 10.96
CA ALA A 64 0.65 -14.47 10.31
C ALA A 64 -0.88 -14.46 10.53
N SER A 65 -1.43 -13.29 10.87
CA SER A 65 -2.86 -13.08 11.05
C SER A 65 -3.22 -11.63 10.72
N LEU A 66 -4.26 -11.43 9.91
CA LEU A 66 -4.76 -10.09 9.58
C LEU A 66 -5.19 -9.33 10.84
N ARG A 67 -5.96 -9.98 11.73
CA ARG A 67 -6.43 -9.32 12.96
C ARG A 67 -5.30 -8.93 13.89
N ASP A 68 -4.30 -9.81 14.06
CA ASP A 68 -3.14 -9.49 14.90
C ASP A 68 -2.31 -8.36 14.29
N PHE A 69 -2.20 -8.30 12.97
CA PHE A 69 -1.57 -7.17 12.29
C PHE A 69 -2.34 -5.86 12.56
N LEU A 70 -3.66 -5.84 12.33
CA LEU A 70 -4.50 -4.66 12.60
C LEU A 70 -4.35 -4.20 14.06
N ARG A 71 -4.32 -5.12 15.02
CA ARG A 71 -4.10 -4.81 16.44
C ARG A 71 -2.72 -4.23 16.72
N ARG A 72 -1.65 -4.85 16.21
CA ARG A 72 -0.26 -4.36 16.42
C ARG A 72 -0.03 -2.98 15.81
N GLN A 73 -0.73 -2.68 14.71
CA GLN A 73 -0.67 -1.40 14.06
C GLN A 73 -1.68 -0.39 14.60
N ASP A 74 -2.29 -0.65 15.77
CA ASP A 74 -3.26 0.24 16.40
C ASP A 74 -4.42 0.63 15.47
N TRP A 75 -5.06 -0.40 14.91
CA TRP A 75 -6.31 -0.31 14.14
C TRP A 75 -6.30 0.75 13.03
N PRO A 76 -5.43 0.58 12.01
CA PRO A 76 -5.32 1.54 10.91
C PRO A 76 -6.64 1.71 10.17
N THR A 77 -6.85 2.87 9.56
CA THR A 77 -8.10 3.20 8.87
C THR A 77 -8.30 2.35 7.62
N VAL A 78 -7.24 2.15 6.84
CA VAL A 78 -7.26 1.36 5.60
C VAL A 78 -6.04 0.45 5.53
N LEU A 79 -6.25 -0.79 5.08
CA LEU A 79 -5.21 -1.75 4.74
C LEU A 79 -5.44 -2.28 3.31
N CYS A 80 -4.50 -1.94 2.43
CA CYS A 80 -4.46 -2.38 1.03
C CYS A 80 -3.62 -3.65 0.91
N LEU A 81 -4.21 -4.74 0.42
CA LEU A 81 -3.52 -6.01 0.20
C LEU A 81 -3.38 -6.32 -1.30
N GLN A 82 -2.18 -6.71 -1.72
CA GLN A 82 -1.89 -7.12 -3.09
C GLN A 82 -1.54 -8.59 -3.19
N GLU A 83 -1.69 -9.17 -4.38
CA GLU A 83 -1.51 -10.59 -4.65
C GLU A 83 -2.26 -11.48 -3.67
N VAL A 84 -3.55 -11.19 -3.45
CA VAL A 84 -4.37 -12.04 -2.56
C VAL A 84 -4.51 -13.47 -3.10
N LYS A 85 -4.38 -13.65 -4.44
CA LYS A 85 -4.40 -14.94 -5.13
C LYS A 85 -5.64 -15.79 -4.83
N ILE A 86 -6.78 -15.13 -4.66
CA ILE A 86 -8.07 -15.77 -4.46
C ILE A 86 -8.66 -16.08 -5.83
N HIS A 87 -9.16 -17.29 -6.02
CA HIS A 87 -9.90 -17.63 -7.24
C HIS A 87 -11.21 -16.82 -7.27
N PRO A 88 -11.63 -16.23 -8.41
CA PRO A 88 -12.82 -15.38 -8.49
C PRO A 88 -14.13 -16.02 -7.97
N GLU A 89 -14.22 -17.34 -8.08
CA GLU A 89 -15.39 -18.12 -7.64
C GLU A 89 -15.25 -18.72 -6.23
N ASP A 90 -14.10 -18.53 -5.57
CA ASP A 90 -13.84 -19.07 -4.23
C ASP A 90 -14.46 -18.18 -3.14
N ARG A 91 -15.78 -18.33 -2.99
CA ARG A 91 -16.57 -17.63 -1.98
C ARG A 91 -16.17 -18.00 -0.55
N ALA A 92 -15.61 -19.19 -0.34
CA ALA A 92 -15.18 -19.63 0.99
C ALA A 92 -13.98 -18.81 1.46
N THR A 93 -12.97 -18.63 0.61
CA THR A 93 -11.80 -17.81 0.93
C THR A 93 -12.16 -16.33 1.09
N ILE A 94 -13.07 -15.79 0.27
CA ILE A 94 -13.56 -14.40 0.43
C ILE A 94 -14.21 -14.20 1.81
N ARG A 95 -15.12 -15.10 2.22
CA ARG A 95 -15.74 -15.05 3.57
C ARG A 95 -14.72 -15.25 4.69
N ALA A 96 -13.66 -16.02 4.45
CA ALA A 96 -12.59 -16.18 5.41
C ALA A 96 -11.77 -14.90 5.58
N VAL A 97 -11.58 -14.09 4.53
CA VAL A 97 -11.00 -12.72 4.64
C VAL A 97 -11.88 -11.85 5.52
N GLU A 98 -13.19 -11.80 5.23
CA GLU A 98 -14.17 -11.02 6.01
C GLU A 98 -14.08 -11.40 7.50
N LYS A 99 -14.17 -12.71 7.80
CA LYS A 99 -14.08 -13.22 9.16
C LYS A 99 -12.74 -12.93 9.83
N ALA A 100 -11.64 -12.95 9.10
CA ALA A 100 -10.30 -12.72 9.64
C ALA A 100 -10.05 -11.26 10.05
N VAL A 101 -10.87 -10.33 9.55
CA VAL A 101 -10.78 -8.91 9.93
C VAL A 101 -11.92 -8.47 10.85
N SER A 102 -12.97 -9.28 11.00
CA SER A 102 -14.10 -8.96 11.86
C SER A 102 -13.71 -8.86 13.33
N ALA A 103 -14.36 -7.94 14.05
CA ALA A 103 -14.28 -7.88 15.50
C ALA A 103 -14.93 -9.12 16.14
N PRO A 104 -14.34 -9.70 17.20
CA PRO A 104 -15.01 -10.71 18.00
C PRO A 104 -16.31 -10.15 18.62
N SER A 105 -17.31 -11.01 18.83
CA SER A 105 -18.51 -10.65 19.58
C SER A 105 -18.15 -10.05 20.95
N ASP A 106 -18.85 -9.00 21.35
CA ASP A 106 -18.67 -8.28 22.62
C ASP A 106 -17.26 -7.67 22.82
N SER A 107 -16.51 -7.46 21.74
CA SER A 107 -15.21 -6.78 21.77
C SER A 107 -15.36 -5.26 21.62
N VAL A 108 -14.47 -4.51 22.28
CA VAL A 108 -14.28 -3.06 22.06
C VAL A 108 -13.36 -2.74 20.88
N GLU A 109 -12.77 -3.76 20.27
CA GLU A 109 -11.90 -3.57 19.11
C GLU A 109 -12.71 -3.12 17.88
N PRO A 110 -12.17 -2.22 17.03
CA PRO A 110 -12.85 -1.80 15.81
C PRO A 110 -13.15 -2.96 14.86
N ASP A 111 -14.30 -2.89 14.20
CA ASP A 111 -14.67 -3.80 13.13
C ASP A 111 -14.20 -3.29 11.76
N TYR A 112 -14.09 -4.19 10.79
CA TYR A 112 -13.65 -3.89 9.43
C TYR A 112 -14.57 -4.50 8.39
N VAL A 113 -14.70 -3.81 7.26
CA VAL A 113 -15.26 -4.37 6.03
C VAL A 113 -14.12 -4.70 5.07
N SER A 114 -14.27 -5.76 4.29
CA SER A 114 -13.28 -6.17 3.28
C SER A 114 -13.92 -6.24 1.90
N HIS A 115 -13.26 -5.64 0.91
CA HIS A 115 -13.68 -5.68 -0.48
C HIS A 115 -12.55 -6.20 -1.36
N VAL A 116 -12.88 -7.06 -2.32
CA VAL A 116 -11.91 -7.69 -3.22
C VAL A 116 -12.12 -7.24 -4.66
N CYS A 117 -11.04 -7.09 -5.40
CA CYS A 117 -11.03 -7.04 -6.86
C CYS A 117 -10.23 -8.25 -7.34
N LEU A 118 -10.89 -9.18 -8.03
CA LEU A 118 -10.32 -10.46 -8.46
C LEU A 118 -10.29 -10.53 -9.99
N PRO A 119 -9.32 -11.24 -10.60
CA PRO A 119 -9.16 -11.27 -12.05
C PRO A 119 -10.35 -11.88 -12.79
N SER A 120 -10.88 -11.18 -13.78
CA SER A 120 -11.90 -11.67 -14.71
C SER A 120 -11.34 -12.02 -16.09
N ASP A 121 -10.13 -11.57 -16.43
CA ASP A 121 -9.48 -11.78 -17.74
C ASP A 121 -9.28 -13.27 -18.05
N ALA A 122 -9.94 -13.75 -19.09
CA ALA A 122 -9.90 -15.15 -19.51
C ALA A 122 -8.58 -15.58 -20.18
N HIS A 123 -7.77 -14.62 -20.63
CA HIS A 123 -6.59 -14.87 -21.47
C HIS A 123 -5.29 -14.62 -20.70
N ASN A 124 -5.22 -13.52 -19.95
CA ASN A 124 -4.00 -13.05 -19.28
C ASN A 124 -3.93 -13.46 -17.80
N ALA A 125 -5.05 -13.84 -17.18
CA ALA A 125 -5.12 -14.19 -15.76
C ALA A 125 -5.36 -15.69 -15.50
N ARG A 126 -4.59 -16.57 -16.17
CA ARG A 126 -4.75 -18.03 -16.11
C ARG A 126 -3.77 -18.78 -15.19
N GLY A 127 -2.75 -18.13 -14.66
CA GLY A 127 -1.72 -18.76 -13.82
C GLY A 127 -2.30 -19.44 -12.58
N PHE A 128 -1.65 -20.53 -12.13
CA PHE A 128 -2.01 -21.28 -10.90
C PHE A 128 -3.51 -21.61 -10.76
N GLY A 129 -4.17 -21.98 -11.86
CA GLY A 129 -5.61 -22.24 -11.86
C GLY A 129 -6.43 -20.98 -11.55
N ARG A 130 -6.06 -19.84 -12.15
CA ARG A 130 -6.64 -18.49 -11.92
C ARG A 130 -6.48 -17.93 -10.50
N LYS A 131 -5.59 -18.51 -9.69
CA LYS A 131 -5.18 -17.99 -8.37
C LYS A 131 -3.95 -17.09 -8.51
N ILE A 132 -4.11 -16.00 -9.22
CA ILE A 132 -3.06 -15.00 -9.45
C ILE A 132 -3.60 -13.61 -9.21
N TYR A 133 -2.69 -12.67 -8.94
CA TYR A 133 -3.02 -11.25 -8.79
C TYR A 133 -4.08 -11.03 -7.70
N GLY A 134 -5.04 -10.14 -7.95
CA GLY A 134 -6.09 -9.79 -7.03
C GLY A 134 -5.62 -8.80 -5.97
N VAL A 135 -6.51 -7.89 -5.60
CA VAL A 135 -6.33 -6.99 -4.46
C VAL A 135 -7.49 -7.10 -3.47
N ALA A 136 -7.23 -6.81 -2.20
CA ALA A 136 -8.25 -6.60 -1.20
C ALA A 136 -8.03 -5.25 -0.51
N CYS A 137 -9.11 -4.53 -0.22
CA CYS A 137 -9.09 -3.33 0.61
C CYS A 137 -9.90 -3.59 1.87
N ILE A 138 -9.22 -3.52 3.01
CA ILE A 138 -9.79 -3.70 4.33
C ILE A 138 -9.94 -2.31 4.95
N ILE A 139 -11.16 -1.91 5.27
CA ILE A 139 -11.50 -0.54 5.67
C ILE A 139 -12.17 -0.60 7.04
N ARG A 140 -11.73 0.22 7.98
CA ARG A 140 -12.33 0.30 9.31
C ARG A 140 -13.78 0.73 9.17
N ARG A 141 -14.70 0.02 9.85
CA ARG A 141 -16.14 0.12 9.60
C ARG A 141 -16.68 1.54 9.83
N ASP A 142 -16.20 2.22 10.87
CA ASP A 142 -16.57 3.61 11.17
C ASP A 142 -16.24 4.55 10.01
N PHE A 143 -15.05 4.44 9.42
CA PHE A 143 -14.64 5.23 8.26
C PHE A 143 -15.43 4.84 7.01
N PHE A 144 -15.69 3.55 6.81
CA PHE A 144 -16.49 3.08 5.69
C PHE A 144 -17.90 3.69 5.71
N GLU A 145 -18.61 3.59 6.84
CA GLU A 145 -19.98 4.08 6.97
C GLU A 145 -20.06 5.61 6.92
N SER A 146 -19.06 6.31 7.47
CA SER A 146 -19.08 7.77 7.55
C SER A 146 -18.50 8.48 6.34
N HIS A 147 -17.47 7.96 5.66
CA HIS A 147 -16.72 8.67 4.62
C HIS A 147 -16.85 8.04 3.23
N VAL A 148 -16.93 6.72 3.11
CA VAL A 148 -16.90 6.07 1.79
C VAL A 148 -18.21 6.33 1.04
N GLU A 149 -18.10 6.96 -0.12
CA GLU A 149 -19.23 7.26 -1.02
C GLU A 149 -19.35 6.15 -2.07
N LYS A 150 -18.23 5.70 -2.61
CA LYS A 150 -18.21 4.71 -3.68
C LYS A 150 -16.98 3.81 -3.58
N LEU A 151 -17.19 2.53 -3.85
CA LEU A 151 -16.12 1.56 -4.02
C LEU A 151 -16.29 0.93 -5.39
N ARG A 152 -15.26 1.04 -6.23
CA ARG A 152 -15.36 0.63 -7.64
C ARG A 152 -14.07 0.02 -8.18
N LEU A 153 -14.24 -0.66 -9.30
CA LEU A 153 -13.16 -1.12 -10.16
C LEU A 153 -12.85 -0.04 -11.20
N VAL A 154 -11.77 -0.23 -11.94
CA VAL A 154 -11.45 0.55 -13.14
C VAL A 154 -11.83 -0.25 -14.38
N ASP A 155 -12.39 0.40 -15.39
CA ASP A 155 -12.94 -0.31 -16.56
C ASP A 155 -11.85 -0.87 -17.48
N TRP A 156 -10.64 -0.33 -17.37
CA TRP A 156 -9.50 -0.68 -18.21
C TRP A 156 -8.62 -1.81 -17.65
N ASP A 157 -9.00 -2.40 -16.51
CA ASP A 157 -8.32 -3.55 -15.91
C ASP A 157 -9.27 -4.73 -15.67
N GLN A 158 -8.94 -5.87 -16.27
CA GLN A 158 -9.64 -7.14 -16.06
C GLN A 158 -8.79 -8.13 -15.23
N GLU A 159 -7.60 -7.73 -14.79
CA GLU A 159 -6.68 -8.61 -14.05
C GLU A 159 -6.82 -8.52 -12.53
N GLY A 160 -7.75 -7.71 -12.03
CA GLY A 160 -8.04 -7.61 -10.61
C GLY A 160 -6.97 -6.84 -9.83
N ARG A 161 -6.37 -5.82 -10.44
CA ARG A 161 -5.18 -5.12 -9.94
C ARG A 161 -5.47 -3.79 -9.26
N PHE A 162 -6.64 -3.20 -9.52
CA PHE A 162 -6.98 -1.85 -9.09
C PHE A 162 -8.37 -1.83 -8.43
N LEU A 163 -8.41 -1.36 -7.19
CA LEU A 163 -9.64 -1.06 -6.46
C LEU A 163 -9.58 0.38 -5.99
N VAL A 164 -10.64 1.15 -6.23
CA VAL A 164 -10.72 2.57 -5.85
C VAL A 164 -11.78 2.76 -4.78
N VAL A 165 -11.38 3.40 -3.68
CA VAL A 165 -12.27 3.88 -2.62
C VAL A 165 -12.39 5.39 -2.76
N GLU A 166 -13.57 5.86 -3.14
CA GLU A 166 -13.91 7.27 -3.23
C GLU A 166 -14.69 7.70 -1.98
N THR A 167 -14.27 8.80 -1.37
CA THR A 167 -14.90 9.35 -0.17
C THR A 167 -15.58 10.68 -0.45
N LYS A 168 -16.64 10.97 0.31
CA LYS A 168 -17.15 12.34 0.42
C LYS A 168 -16.21 13.16 1.30
N ALA A 169 -16.27 14.48 1.13
CA ALA A 169 -15.66 15.40 2.09
C ALA A 169 -16.48 15.39 3.38
N LEU A 170 -15.81 15.28 4.53
CA LEU A 170 -16.45 15.27 5.83
C LEU A 170 -15.51 15.88 6.88
N GLY A 171 -15.98 16.94 7.55
CA GLY A 171 -15.16 17.72 8.48
C GLY A 171 -13.89 18.23 7.78
N PRO A 172 -12.70 18.05 8.37
CA PRO A 172 -11.44 18.49 7.75
C PRO A 172 -10.93 17.56 6.63
N VAL A 173 -11.56 16.39 6.43
CA VAL A 173 -11.12 15.41 5.43
C VAL A 173 -11.70 15.79 4.06
N PRO A 174 -10.87 16.04 3.03
CA PRO A 174 -11.36 16.33 1.69
C PRO A 174 -11.94 15.08 1.03
N ARG A 175 -12.48 15.22 -0.18
CA ARG A 175 -12.78 14.04 -1.02
C ARG A 175 -11.47 13.31 -1.33
N LEU A 176 -11.40 12.03 -1.02
CA LEU A 176 -10.24 11.19 -1.27
C LEU A 176 -10.59 10.12 -2.31
N ALA A 177 -9.65 9.86 -3.21
CA ALA A 177 -9.62 8.63 -4.00
C ALA A 177 -8.42 7.80 -3.57
N ILE A 178 -8.68 6.70 -2.86
CA ILE A 178 -7.66 5.79 -2.34
C ILE A 178 -7.62 4.55 -3.23
N PHE A 179 -6.53 4.38 -3.96
CA PHE A 179 -6.27 3.23 -4.82
C PHE A 179 -5.50 2.16 -4.07
N CYS A 180 -6.06 0.95 -4.02
CA CYS A 180 -5.33 -0.28 -3.69
C CYS A 180 -4.79 -0.87 -5.00
N VAL A 181 -3.46 -0.88 -5.17
CA VAL A 181 -2.82 -1.17 -6.47
C VAL A 181 -1.89 -2.37 -6.41
N TYR A 182 -2.03 -3.27 -7.38
CA TYR A 182 -1.02 -4.27 -7.74
C TYR A 182 -0.58 -4.09 -9.20
N ALA A 183 0.38 -3.20 -9.43
CA ALA A 183 0.84 -2.84 -10.76
C ALA A 183 1.49 -4.03 -11.49
N VAL A 184 1.58 -3.94 -12.81
CA VAL A 184 2.15 -5.01 -13.64
C VAL A 184 3.65 -5.14 -13.37
N ASN A 185 4.16 -6.35 -13.11
CA ASN A 185 5.60 -6.58 -12.91
C ASN A 185 6.41 -6.30 -14.20
N GLY A 186 5.90 -6.73 -15.35
CA GLY A 186 6.54 -6.60 -16.66
C GLY A 186 7.45 -7.80 -16.94
N THR A 187 7.20 -8.49 -18.07
CA THR A 187 7.93 -9.69 -18.53
C THR A 187 7.76 -9.83 -20.05
N ASP A 188 8.57 -10.67 -20.69
CA ASP A 188 8.43 -10.99 -22.12
C ASP A 188 7.21 -11.87 -22.47
N PHE A 189 6.46 -12.35 -21.48
CA PHE A 189 5.24 -13.11 -21.75
C PHE A 189 4.26 -12.31 -22.63
N PRO A 190 3.57 -12.96 -23.59
CA PRO A 190 2.64 -12.28 -24.46
C PRO A 190 1.45 -11.74 -23.66
N TYR A 191 1.00 -10.54 -24.03
CA TYR A 191 -0.26 -9.96 -23.61
C TYR A 191 -1.29 -10.12 -24.73
N LYS A 192 -2.52 -10.51 -24.35
CA LYS A 192 -3.62 -10.77 -25.28
C LYS A 192 -4.74 -9.77 -25.10
N ASP A 193 -5.35 -9.35 -26.20
CA ASP A 193 -6.59 -8.56 -26.17
C ASP A 193 -7.81 -9.44 -25.79
N SER A 194 -9.01 -8.83 -25.73
CA SER A 194 -10.24 -9.52 -25.37
C SER A 194 -10.62 -10.66 -26.33
N THR A 195 -10.13 -10.64 -27.58
CA THR A 195 -10.33 -11.71 -28.57
C THR A 195 -9.35 -12.86 -28.39
N GLY A 196 -8.35 -12.70 -27.53
CA GLY A 196 -7.28 -13.67 -27.29
C GLY A 196 -6.09 -13.50 -28.23
N ARG A 197 -6.10 -12.49 -29.13
CA ARG A 197 -4.99 -12.19 -30.03
C ARG A 197 -3.86 -11.50 -29.26
N VAL A 198 -2.62 -11.90 -29.53
CA VAL A 198 -1.44 -11.26 -28.93
C VAL A 198 -1.28 -9.85 -29.50
N THR A 199 -1.22 -8.85 -28.62
CA THR A 199 -1.07 -7.43 -28.99
C THR A 199 0.20 -6.80 -28.46
N GLY A 200 1.00 -7.55 -27.70
CA GLY A 200 2.27 -7.10 -27.15
C GLY A 200 2.75 -8.07 -26.07
N THR A 201 3.55 -7.54 -25.16
CA THR A 201 4.10 -8.25 -24.00
C THR A 201 3.56 -7.68 -22.69
N ARG A 202 3.90 -8.30 -21.55
CA ARG A 202 3.61 -7.73 -20.23
C ARG A 202 4.40 -6.44 -19.98
N HIS A 203 5.54 -6.25 -20.64
CA HIS A 203 6.27 -4.97 -20.60
C HIS A 203 5.45 -3.85 -21.25
N ASP A 204 4.88 -4.09 -22.43
CA ASP A 204 4.02 -3.10 -23.11
C ASP A 204 2.77 -2.80 -22.29
N ARG A 205 2.13 -3.85 -21.74
CA ARG A 205 0.97 -3.67 -20.86
C ARG A 205 1.27 -2.81 -19.65
N LYS A 206 2.47 -2.90 -19.06
CA LYS A 206 2.87 -2.08 -17.92
C LYS A 206 2.87 -0.59 -18.25
N LEU A 207 3.44 -0.21 -19.39
CA LEU A 207 3.48 1.18 -19.84
C LEU A 207 2.08 1.72 -20.15
N ILE A 208 1.23 0.91 -20.77
CA ILE A 208 -0.19 1.25 -21.02
C ILE A 208 -0.92 1.47 -19.68
N VAL A 209 -0.69 0.60 -18.69
CA VAL A 209 -1.30 0.74 -17.36
C VAL A 209 -0.83 2.01 -16.65
N HIS A 210 0.44 2.42 -16.79
CA HIS A 210 0.88 3.72 -16.25
C HIS A 210 0.11 4.89 -16.85
N GLU A 211 -0.11 4.87 -18.16
CA GLU A 211 -0.87 5.90 -18.87
C GLU A 211 -2.32 5.96 -18.40
N LEU A 212 -3.00 4.81 -18.35
CA LEU A 212 -4.39 4.69 -17.91
C LEU A 212 -4.56 5.11 -16.45
N LEU A 213 -3.67 4.66 -15.56
CA LEU A 213 -3.70 5.06 -14.15
C LEU A 213 -3.46 6.57 -13.99
N ALA A 214 -2.52 7.15 -14.75
CA ALA A 214 -2.29 8.58 -14.70
C ALA A 214 -3.48 9.39 -15.24
N ALA A 215 -4.16 8.91 -16.30
CA ALA A 215 -5.38 9.52 -16.83
C ALA A 215 -6.54 9.45 -15.83
N GLU A 216 -6.74 8.31 -15.18
CA GLU A 216 -7.72 8.13 -14.11
C GLU A 216 -7.47 9.12 -12.96
N CYS A 217 -6.21 9.26 -12.54
CA CYS A 217 -5.84 10.21 -11.50
C CYS A 217 -6.12 11.66 -11.91
N ARG A 218 -5.76 12.07 -13.14
CA ARG A 218 -6.08 13.42 -13.64
C ARG A 218 -7.58 13.70 -13.65
N ALA A 219 -8.39 12.73 -14.08
CA ALA A 219 -9.84 12.87 -14.11
C ALA A 219 -10.42 13.06 -12.70
N LEU A 220 -9.91 12.31 -11.72
CA LEU A 220 -10.31 12.43 -10.32
C LEU A 220 -9.85 13.75 -9.68
N GLU A 221 -8.61 14.20 -9.91
CA GLU A 221 -8.14 15.51 -9.45
C GLU A 221 -8.98 16.64 -10.03
N HIS A 222 -9.33 16.57 -11.32
CA HIS A 222 -10.25 17.52 -11.95
C HIS A 222 -11.66 17.48 -11.33
N GLY A 223 -12.10 16.30 -10.88
CA GLY A 223 -13.33 16.11 -10.10
C GLY A 223 -13.26 16.55 -8.63
N GLY A 224 -12.15 17.16 -8.21
CA GLY A 224 -11.95 17.68 -6.85
C GLY A 224 -11.51 16.64 -5.82
N PHE A 225 -11.04 15.47 -6.25
CA PHE A 225 -10.46 14.47 -5.36
C PHE A 225 -8.99 14.76 -5.08
N SER A 226 -8.58 14.58 -3.82
CA SER A 226 -7.19 14.32 -3.48
C SER A 226 -6.91 12.82 -3.56
N ILE A 227 -5.71 12.44 -4.00
CA ILE A 227 -5.44 11.06 -4.41
C ILE A 227 -4.40 10.41 -3.50
N VAL A 228 -4.63 9.15 -3.14
CA VAL A 228 -3.64 8.26 -2.53
C VAL A 228 -3.55 6.99 -3.37
N ILE A 229 -2.37 6.67 -3.88
CA ILE A 229 -2.07 5.41 -4.57
C ILE A 229 -1.21 4.57 -3.63
N ALA A 230 -1.74 3.45 -3.14
CA ALA A 230 -1.07 2.59 -2.17
C ALA A 230 -0.96 1.16 -2.70
N GLY A 231 0.26 0.63 -2.83
CA GLY A 231 0.42 -0.68 -3.43
C GLY A 231 1.82 -1.08 -3.83
N ASP A 232 1.89 -2.28 -4.40
CA ASP A 232 3.06 -2.76 -5.13
C ASP A 232 3.05 -2.16 -6.54
N ILE A 233 3.95 -1.21 -6.78
CA ILE A 233 4.08 -0.51 -8.05
C ILE A 233 5.03 -1.26 -8.99
N ASN A 234 5.76 -2.26 -8.49
CA ASN A 234 6.77 -3.00 -9.25
C ASN A 234 7.83 -2.09 -9.91
N ILE A 235 8.17 -0.95 -9.28
CA ILE A 235 9.18 0.00 -9.76
C ILE A 235 9.99 0.51 -8.57
N ALA A 236 11.31 0.33 -8.63
CA ALA A 236 12.26 1.02 -7.76
C ALA A 236 12.73 2.30 -8.47
N ARG A 237 12.57 3.47 -7.82
CA ARG A 237 12.73 4.79 -8.45
C ARG A 237 14.17 5.27 -8.56
N SER A 238 15.01 4.97 -7.58
CA SER A 238 16.36 5.54 -7.46
C SER A 238 17.39 4.54 -6.93
N ALA A 239 18.67 4.92 -6.91
CA ALA A 239 19.75 4.10 -6.33
C ALA A 239 19.58 3.80 -4.83
N PHE A 240 18.78 4.60 -4.12
CA PHE A 240 18.41 4.34 -2.72
C PHE A 240 17.39 3.21 -2.58
N ASP A 241 16.66 2.89 -3.65
CA ASP A 241 15.54 1.95 -3.69
C ASP A 241 15.95 0.53 -4.10
N GLY A 242 17.26 0.24 -4.22
CA GLY A 242 17.77 -1.11 -4.47
C GLY A 242 19.01 -1.42 -3.65
N PHE A 243 19.16 -2.69 -3.28
CA PHE A 243 20.31 -3.24 -2.57
C PHE A 243 20.69 -4.64 -3.10
N PRO A 244 21.99 -4.92 -3.37
CA PRO A 244 23.14 -4.01 -3.22
C PRO A 244 23.18 -2.87 -4.25
N ARG A 245 22.42 -2.99 -5.34
CA ARG A 245 22.32 -1.98 -6.40
C ARG A 245 20.90 -1.95 -6.94
N LEU A 246 20.54 -0.85 -7.58
CA LEU A 246 19.28 -0.71 -8.31
C LEU A 246 19.21 -1.70 -9.47
N ARG A 247 18.06 -2.35 -9.67
CA ARG A 247 17.82 -3.22 -10.82
C ARG A 247 17.67 -2.40 -12.11
N THR A 248 18.50 -2.72 -13.09
CA THR A 248 18.51 -2.11 -14.43
C THR A 248 18.45 -3.14 -15.56
N SER A 249 18.48 -4.43 -15.23
CA SER A 249 18.36 -5.54 -16.18
C SER A 249 17.16 -6.42 -15.81
N PRO A 250 16.27 -6.75 -16.76
CA PRO A 250 16.32 -6.34 -18.17
C PRO A 250 16.11 -4.83 -18.34
N GLU A 251 16.47 -4.29 -19.52
CA GLU A 251 16.43 -2.85 -19.84
C GLU A 251 15.07 -2.21 -19.55
N GLN A 252 14.00 -3.01 -19.66
CA GLN A 252 12.64 -2.60 -19.37
C GLN A 252 12.47 -2.07 -17.94
N HIS A 253 13.28 -2.48 -16.95
CA HIS A 253 13.24 -1.83 -15.63
C HIS A 253 13.58 -0.34 -15.69
N SER A 254 14.53 0.05 -16.55
CA SER A 254 14.91 1.44 -16.75
C SER A 254 13.84 2.20 -17.54
N ILE A 255 13.30 1.61 -18.61
CA ILE A 255 12.22 2.20 -19.41
C ILE A 255 10.98 2.47 -18.55
N ASN A 256 10.53 1.46 -17.79
CA ASN A 256 9.37 1.59 -16.91
C ASN A 256 9.56 2.65 -15.83
N ARG A 257 10.77 2.76 -15.28
CA ARG A 257 11.11 3.80 -14.30
C ARG A 257 11.01 5.20 -14.91
N VAL A 258 11.65 5.43 -16.05
CA VAL A 258 11.61 6.73 -16.74
C VAL A 258 10.17 7.12 -17.07
N ASP A 259 9.38 6.18 -17.58
CA ASP A 259 7.97 6.38 -17.90
C ASP A 259 7.14 6.76 -16.66
N PHE A 260 7.34 6.03 -15.56
CA PHE A 260 6.64 6.28 -14.30
C PHE A 260 7.04 7.63 -13.67
N GLU A 261 8.34 7.97 -13.67
CA GLU A 261 8.83 9.28 -13.22
C GLU A 261 8.18 10.42 -14.01
N LYS A 262 8.16 10.31 -15.34
CA LYS A 262 7.57 11.33 -16.21
C LYS A 262 6.08 11.52 -15.95
N LYS A 263 5.32 10.44 -15.79
CA LYS A 263 3.86 10.50 -15.66
C LYS A 263 3.39 10.91 -14.27
N PHE A 264 4.06 10.45 -13.22
CA PHE A 264 3.56 10.60 -11.84
C PHE A 264 4.29 11.69 -11.05
N PHE A 265 5.58 11.95 -11.30
CA PHE A 265 6.38 12.83 -10.44
C PHE A 265 6.89 14.11 -11.12
N ALA A 266 7.00 14.14 -12.45
CA ALA A 266 7.34 15.37 -13.16
C ALA A 266 6.25 16.44 -12.93
N SER A 267 6.65 17.66 -12.55
CA SER A 267 5.78 18.82 -12.47
C SER A 267 5.81 19.59 -13.79
N THR A 268 4.76 20.38 -14.06
CA THR A 268 4.75 21.36 -15.16
C THR A 268 5.89 22.38 -15.05
N GLU A 269 6.29 22.76 -13.82
CA GLU A 269 7.41 23.68 -13.56
C GLU A 269 8.77 23.10 -14.00
N ASN A 270 8.95 21.78 -13.95
CA ASN A 270 10.18 21.11 -14.39
C ASN A 270 10.29 20.99 -15.92
N LEU A 271 9.20 21.20 -16.66
CA LEU A 271 9.19 21.18 -18.14
C LEU A 271 9.53 22.54 -18.75
N SER A 272 9.51 23.63 -17.95
CA SER A 272 9.81 25.00 -18.42
C SER A 272 11.31 25.34 -18.42
N LEU A 273 12.18 24.43 -17.96
CA LEU A 273 13.63 24.65 -17.84
C LEU A 273 14.47 23.77 -18.78
N GLY A 274 13.84 22.97 -19.64
CA GLY A 274 14.51 22.16 -20.65
C GLY A 274 13.89 22.39 -22.02
N ASP A 275 14.73 22.73 -22.99
CA ASP A 275 14.46 22.93 -24.42
C ASP A 275 13.91 24.30 -24.86
N GLU A 276 14.77 25.33 -24.80
CA GLU A 276 14.65 26.48 -25.73
C GLU A 276 15.29 26.21 -27.11
N ASP A 277 15.83 25.01 -27.37
CA ASP A 277 16.61 24.73 -28.59
C ASP A 277 16.07 23.56 -29.45
N SER A 278 14.76 23.27 -29.37
CA SER A 278 14.13 22.31 -30.29
C SER A 278 13.31 23.03 -31.37
N THR A 279 14.00 23.41 -32.44
CA THR A 279 13.36 23.71 -33.73
C THR A 279 12.78 22.41 -34.30
N ALA A 280 11.50 22.14 -34.08
CA ALA A 280 10.77 21.12 -34.83
C ALA A 280 9.29 21.47 -34.94
N ASP A 281 8.88 21.78 -36.17
CA ASP A 281 7.52 21.69 -36.66
C ASP A 281 6.90 20.33 -36.30
N GLN A 282 6.01 20.29 -35.30
CA GLN A 282 5.02 19.23 -35.18
C GLN A 282 3.68 19.83 -34.74
N LYS A 283 2.70 19.75 -35.65
CA LYS A 283 1.27 19.81 -35.35
C LYS A 283 0.86 18.57 -34.52
N GLY A 284 1.34 18.48 -33.29
CA GLY A 284 0.96 17.47 -32.31
C GLY A 284 0.38 18.15 -31.07
N GLU A 285 -0.57 17.51 -30.41
CA GLU A 285 -1.06 17.97 -29.10
C GLU A 285 0.13 18.12 -28.14
N PRO A 286 0.13 19.15 -27.27
CA PRO A 286 1.18 19.33 -26.30
C PRO A 286 1.30 18.08 -25.41
N PRO A 287 2.53 17.67 -25.03
CA PRO A 287 2.71 16.47 -24.22
C PRO A 287 1.95 16.59 -22.91
N THR A 288 1.16 15.57 -22.58
CA THR A 288 0.39 15.54 -21.34
C THR A 288 1.33 15.70 -20.13
N PRO A 289 1.13 16.72 -19.29
CA PRO A 289 2.01 16.96 -18.16
C PRO A 289 1.91 15.82 -17.13
N GLY A 290 3.00 15.62 -16.39
CA GLY A 290 3.01 14.74 -15.23
C GLY A 290 2.11 15.27 -14.11
N LEU A 291 1.69 14.36 -13.23
CA LEU A 291 0.80 14.68 -12.11
C LEU A 291 1.49 15.51 -10.99
N GLY A 292 2.82 15.46 -10.92
CA GLY A 292 3.59 16.10 -9.85
C GLY A 292 3.31 15.51 -8.46
N MET A 293 2.89 14.26 -8.37
CA MET A 293 2.57 13.58 -7.11
C MET A 293 3.80 13.45 -6.20
N ILE A 294 3.56 13.01 -4.97
CA ILE A 294 4.57 12.93 -3.91
C ILE A 294 4.69 11.49 -3.43
N ASP A 295 5.87 10.91 -3.59
CA ASP A 295 6.24 9.66 -2.92
C ASP A 295 6.44 9.95 -1.42
N SER A 296 5.48 9.53 -0.60
CA SER A 296 5.39 9.92 0.80
C SER A 296 6.66 9.59 1.61
N PHE A 297 7.23 8.40 1.39
CA PHE A 297 8.46 7.98 2.07
C PHE A 297 9.65 8.83 1.64
N ARG A 298 9.86 9.00 0.33
CA ARG A 298 10.99 9.76 -0.19
C ARG A 298 10.88 11.25 0.13
N HIS A 299 9.66 11.78 0.26
CA HIS A 299 9.43 13.16 0.68
C HIS A 299 9.88 13.41 2.13
N LEU A 300 9.51 12.53 3.06
CA LEU A 300 9.88 12.66 4.47
C LEU A 300 11.31 12.18 4.77
N HIS A 301 11.84 11.28 3.94
CA HIS A 301 13.11 10.62 4.15
C HIS A 301 13.94 10.59 2.84
N PRO A 302 14.40 11.76 2.36
CA PRO A 302 15.01 11.91 1.03
C PRO A 302 16.22 10.98 0.79
N ASP A 303 17.08 10.82 1.80
CA ASP A 303 18.33 10.06 1.66
C ASP A 303 18.32 8.72 2.41
N LYS A 304 17.23 8.42 3.12
CA LYS A 304 17.12 7.18 3.88
C LYS A 304 16.93 6.00 2.93
N ARG A 305 17.70 4.94 3.15
CA ARG A 305 17.42 3.64 2.53
C ARG A 305 16.30 2.94 3.29
N GLY A 306 15.45 2.28 2.54
CA GLY A 306 14.45 1.37 3.06
C GLY A 306 13.81 0.63 1.89
N TYR A 307 13.38 -0.59 2.14
CA TYR A 307 13.00 -1.57 1.13
C TYR A 307 11.72 -2.29 1.52
N THR A 308 10.99 -2.76 0.52
CA THR A 308 9.70 -3.43 0.71
C THR A 308 9.73 -4.86 0.24
N TYR A 309 10.52 -5.19 -0.78
CA TYR A 309 10.69 -6.52 -1.34
C TYR A 309 12.02 -7.16 -0.93
N TYR A 310 11.95 -8.42 -0.48
CA TYR A 310 13.07 -9.24 -0.03
C TYR A 310 12.95 -10.66 -0.61
N PRO A 311 13.82 -11.09 -1.55
CA PRO A 311 13.75 -12.41 -2.17
C PRO A 311 13.81 -13.53 -1.12
N ARG A 312 12.87 -14.48 -1.18
CA ARG A 312 12.84 -15.65 -0.26
C ARG A 312 14.05 -16.58 -0.40
N THR A 313 14.73 -16.53 -1.54
CA THR A 313 15.88 -17.37 -1.86
C THR A 313 17.19 -16.87 -1.25
N LYS A 314 17.16 -15.72 -0.56
CA LYS A 314 18.34 -15.11 0.06
C LYS A 314 18.09 -14.87 1.54
N VAL A 315 19.18 -14.70 2.28
CA VAL A 315 19.11 -14.21 3.66
C VAL A 315 18.46 -12.81 3.64
N PHE A 316 17.54 -12.56 4.59
CA PHE A 316 16.86 -11.28 4.69
C PHE A 316 17.87 -10.13 4.77
N GLY A 317 17.68 -9.10 3.93
CA GLY A 317 18.58 -7.95 3.82
C GLY A 317 19.80 -8.14 2.91
N ALA A 318 20.13 -9.36 2.46
CA ALA A 318 21.24 -9.58 1.52
C ALA A 318 20.96 -9.03 0.10
N SER A 319 19.69 -8.81 -0.22
CA SER A 319 19.22 -8.20 -1.45
C SER A 319 17.81 -7.67 -1.19
N ALA A 320 17.50 -6.47 -1.63
CA ALA A 320 16.19 -5.87 -1.39
C ALA A 320 15.89 -4.75 -2.39
N ASP A 321 14.61 -4.47 -2.61
CA ASP A 321 14.17 -3.35 -3.44
C ASP A 321 12.97 -2.65 -2.78
N ARG A 322 12.83 -1.35 -3.00
CA ARG A 322 11.61 -0.60 -2.65
C ARG A 322 10.76 -0.48 -3.91
N VAL A 323 9.79 -1.38 -4.03
CA VAL A 323 8.88 -1.47 -5.18
C VAL A 323 7.43 -1.20 -4.81
N ASP A 324 7.13 -1.24 -3.51
CA ASP A 324 5.85 -0.81 -2.96
C ASP A 324 5.96 0.66 -2.57
N MET A 325 4.94 1.44 -2.90
CA MET A 325 4.92 2.88 -2.65
C MET A 325 3.53 3.33 -2.20
N ILE A 326 3.51 4.38 -1.38
CA ILE A 326 2.32 5.20 -1.15
C ILE A 326 2.59 6.58 -1.72
N VAL A 327 1.92 6.89 -2.82
CA VAL A 327 2.06 8.14 -3.58
C VAL A 327 0.82 8.98 -3.36
N VAL A 328 0.99 10.26 -3.02
CA VAL A 328 -0.12 11.18 -2.72
C VAL A 328 -0.16 12.36 -3.68
N SER A 329 -1.35 12.88 -3.98
CA SER A 329 -1.50 14.12 -4.76
C SER A 329 -0.83 15.30 -4.07
N ARG A 330 -0.48 16.35 -4.82
CA ARG A 330 0.16 17.56 -4.28
C ARG A 330 -0.65 18.22 -3.17
N SER A 331 -1.97 18.18 -3.28
CA SER A 331 -2.91 18.72 -2.29
C SER A 331 -2.77 18.08 -0.90
N LEU A 332 -2.19 16.89 -0.79
CA LEU A 332 -2.00 16.17 0.47
C LEU A 332 -0.61 16.38 1.08
N LYS A 333 0.25 17.18 0.46
CA LYS A 333 1.62 17.42 0.91
C LYS A 333 1.67 17.86 2.38
N ASP A 334 0.90 18.88 2.72
CA ASP A 334 0.94 19.50 4.05
C ASP A 334 0.16 18.69 5.10
N CYS A 335 -0.60 17.68 4.66
CA CYS A 335 -1.26 16.70 5.53
C CYS A 335 -0.33 15.56 5.91
N LEU A 336 0.80 15.37 5.22
CA LEU A 336 1.70 14.25 5.46
C LEU A 336 2.41 14.38 6.81
N ARG A 337 2.27 13.36 7.68
CA ARG A 337 2.87 13.35 9.03
C ARG A 337 3.89 12.24 9.22
N ALA A 338 3.62 11.05 8.69
CA ALA A 338 4.55 9.94 8.75
C ALA A 338 4.44 9.06 7.51
N ALA A 339 5.54 8.43 7.14
CA ALA A 339 5.58 7.38 6.13
C ALA A 339 6.75 6.45 6.44
N GLY A 340 6.59 5.15 6.21
CA GLY A 340 7.62 4.18 6.54
C GLY A 340 7.30 2.77 6.10
N MET A 341 8.21 1.86 6.40
CA MET A 341 8.11 0.43 6.10
C MET A 341 8.44 -0.38 7.34
N LEU A 342 7.80 -1.53 7.50
CA LEU A 342 8.00 -2.44 8.62
C LEU A 342 9.09 -3.47 8.27
N GLU A 343 10.33 -3.01 8.11
CA GLU A 343 11.45 -3.75 7.52
C GLU A 343 12.07 -4.84 8.43
N THR A 344 11.26 -5.81 8.84
CA THR A 344 11.73 -6.93 9.66
C THR A 344 11.34 -8.26 9.03
N ALA A 345 12.12 -9.31 9.30
CA ALA A 345 11.78 -10.66 8.86
C ALA A 345 10.43 -11.14 9.43
N ALA A 346 10.06 -10.68 10.63
CA ALA A 346 8.78 -11.00 11.26
C ALA A 346 7.60 -10.36 10.53
N GLU A 347 7.70 -9.07 10.16
CA GLU A 347 6.64 -8.35 9.44
C GLU A 347 6.58 -8.74 7.95
N ARG A 348 7.70 -9.18 7.35
CA ARG A 348 7.67 -9.87 6.05
C ARG A 348 6.81 -11.13 6.11
N GLY A 349 6.93 -11.85 7.23
CA GLY A 349 6.18 -13.07 7.51
C GLY A 349 6.29 -14.09 6.36
N PRO A 350 5.15 -14.65 5.90
CA PRO A 350 5.13 -15.63 4.82
C PRO A 350 5.20 -15.00 3.43
N SER A 351 5.21 -13.67 3.29
CA SER A 351 5.42 -12.97 2.02
C SER A 351 6.91 -12.85 1.67
N ASP A 352 7.20 -12.29 0.51
CA ASP A 352 8.48 -11.67 0.15
C ASP A 352 8.46 -10.14 0.32
N HIS A 353 7.30 -9.55 0.62
CA HIS A 353 7.19 -8.12 0.91
C HIS A 353 6.94 -7.84 2.39
N VAL A 354 7.40 -6.68 2.86
CA VAL A 354 7.01 -6.11 4.16
C VAL A 354 5.92 -5.04 3.97
N PRO A 355 5.06 -4.80 4.96
CA PRO A 355 4.10 -3.70 4.92
C PRO A 355 4.78 -2.33 4.89
N LEU A 356 4.13 -1.38 4.22
CA LEU A 356 4.44 0.05 4.30
C LEU A 356 3.21 0.86 4.73
N TYR A 357 3.43 2.08 5.19
CA TYR A 357 2.36 2.94 5.69
C TYR A 357 2.57 4.41 5.39
N VAL A 358 1.46 5.14 5.43
CA VAL A 358 1.40 6.60 5.50
C VAL A 358 0.43 7.02 6.60
N GLU A 359 0.72 8.14 7.23
CA GLU A 359 -0.17 8.86 8.13
C GLU A 359 -0.40 10.27 7.59
N LEU A 360 -1.68 10.59 7.38
CA LEU A 360 -2.15 11.91 7.01
C LEU A 360 -2.92 12.51 8.19
N GLU A 361 -2.69 13.78 8.48
CA GLU A 361 -3.44 14.54 9.49
C GLU A 361 -4.08 15.76 8.83
N PHE A 362 -5.41 15.77 8.89
CA PHE A 362 -6.25 16.85 8.41
C PHE A 362 -6.66 17.70 9.60
N ARG A 363 -6.69 19.02 9.43
CA ARG A 363 -7.07 19.96 10.48
C ARG A 363 -8.19 20.85 9.96
N GLU A 364 -9.13 21.20 10.83
CA GLU A 364 -10.08 22.26 10.54
C GLU A 364 -9.32 23.55 10.28
N ALA A 365 -9.77 24.30 9.28
CA ALA A 365 -9.15 25.55 8.83
C ALA A 365 -9.36 26.68 9.84
#